data_AF-A0A1Y6FPX8-F1
#
_entry.id   AF-A0A1Y6FPX8-F1
#
_cell.length_a   1.000
_cell.length_b   1.000
_cell.length_c   1.000
_cell.angle_alpha   90.00
_cell.angle_beta   90.00
_cell.angle_gamma   90.00
#
_symmetry.space_group_name_H-M   'P 1'
#
loop_
_entity.id
_entity.type
_entity.pdbx_description
1 polymer ?
#
loop_
_entity_poly.entity_id
_entity_poly.type
_entity_poly.pdbx_seq_one_letter_code
_entity_poly.pdbx_strand_id
1 'polypeptide(L)'
;MTSPRAPKLALLFGTAIIATALAACSTTAATDSPSSTRPTAMATPTPTATPDASGDSAEERYAAFCSANTAAAAAKAGTVGEDLEAVQAQGAAIRELLPMTEVSPEVAAGAEVFAASTDETAGILAQFPADSLVSDVGLDPRFTQSQSVQSAMTDPNYQAFIAWTMQTCGLGAADEG
;
A
#
# COMPACT_ATOMS: atom_id res chain seq x y z
N MET A 1 32.52 -37.33 -37.87
CA MET A 1 31.52 -36.71 -38.76
C MET A 1 30.27 -36.49 -37.91
N THR A 2 29.72 -35.32 -37.62
CA THR A 2 30.08 -33.91 -37.82
C THR A 2 29.18 -33.14 -36.84
N SER A 3 29.77 -32.26 -36.04
CA SER A 3 29.05 -31.28 -35.20
C SER A 3 28.42 -30.19 -36.09
N PRO A 4 27.37 -29.51 -35.61
CA PRO A 4 27.24 -28.08 -35.84
C PRO A 4 27.32 -27.29 -34.53
N ARG A 5 27.99 -26.13 -34.66
CA ARG A 5 28.34 -25.14 -33.64
C ARG A 5 27.16 -24.22 -33.30
N ALA A 6 27.20 -23.70 -32.08
CA ALA A 6 26.41 -22.58 -31.57
C ALA A 6 26.71 -21.24 -32.29
N PRO A 7 25.81 -20.25 -32.17
CA PRO A 7 26.19 -18.86 -32.04
C PRO A 7 26.11 -18.43 -30.56
N LYS A 8 27.24 -17.91 -30.08
CA LYS A 8 27.34 -17.08 -28.88
C LYS A 8 26.69 -15.73 -29.18
N LEU A 9 25.84 -15.24 -28.27
CA LEU A 9 25.55 -13.81 -28.16
C LEU A 9 25.68 -13.43 -26.69
N ALA A 10 26.88 -12.92 -26.38
CA ALA A 10 27.17 -12.15 -25.20
C ALA A 10 26.78 -10.70 -25.50
N LEU A 11 25.90 -10.12 -24.69
CA LEU A 11 25.59 -8.69 -24.62
C LEU A 11 24.82 -8.49 -23.30
N LEU A 12 25.05 -7.50 -22.45
CA LEU A 12 26.10 -6.53 -22.20
C LEU A 12 25.73 -6.02 -20.80
N PHE A 13 26.72 -5.73 -19.96
CA PHE A 13 26.51 -5.07 -18.67
C PHE A 13 25.71 -3.78 -18.84
N GLY A 14 24.72 -3.56 -17.97
CA GLY A 14 23.91 -2.35 -17.97
C GLY A 14 23.35 -2.05 -16.59
N THR A 15 24.22 -1.69 -15.64
CA THR A 15 23.83 -0.96 -14.43
C THR A 15 23.23 0.38 -14.83
N ALA A 16 21.94 0.59 -14.59
CA ALA A 16 21.32 1.92 -14.62
C ALA A 16 20.77 2.23 -13.23
N ILE A 17 21.57 2.99 -12.48
CA ILE A 17 21.16 3.72 -11.27
C ILE A 17 20.26 4.86 -11.74
N ILE A 18 19.00 4.88 -11.34
CA ILE A 18 18.17 6.09 -11.44
C ILE A 18 18.05 6.68 -10.04
N ALA A 19 18.98 7.57 -9.75
CA ALA A 19 18.83 8.56 -8.70
C ALA A 19 18.16 9.79 -9.30
N THR A 20 16.92 10.08 -8.90
CA THR A 20 16.31 11.40 -9.14
C THR A 20 16.23 12.14 -7.82
N ALA A 21 17.15 13.09 -7.70
CA ALA A 21 17.27 14.03 -6.60
C ALA A 21 16.12 15.05 -6.58
N LEU A 22 15.82 15.54 -5.38
CA LEU A 22 14.99 16.70 -5.10
C LEU A 22 15.49 17.95 -5.81
N ALA A 23 14.58 18.78 -6.31
CA ALA A 23 14.80 20.21 -6.45
C ALA A 23 13.51 20.98 -6.16
N ALA A 24 13.51 21.63 -5.00
CA ALA A 24 12.58 22.69 -4.61
C ALA A 24 12.87 23.99 -5.39
N CYS A 25 11.98 24.97 -5.16
CA CYS A 25 12.08 26.40 -5.46
C CYS A 25 11.51 26.86 -6.81
N SER A 26 10.39 27.58 -6.72
CA SER A 26 10.33 28.94 -7.27
C SER A 26 9.43 29.81 -6.39
N THR A 27 10.07 30.52 -5.48
CA THR A 27 9.54 31.73 -4.85
C THR A 27 9.58 32.84 -5.89
N THR A 28 8.42 33.44 -6.22
CA THR A 28 8.37 34.76 -6.87
C THR A 28 7.68 35.74 -5.95
N ALA A 29 8.48 36.69 -5.47
CA ALA A 29 8.03 37.89 -4.78
C ALA A 29 7.35 38.87 -5.75
N ALA A 30 6.34 39.60 -5.28
CA ALA A 30 5.94 40.86 -5.87
C ALA A 30 5.49 41.81 -4.75
N THR A 31 6.18 42.95 -4.63
CA THR A 31 5.83 44.05 -3.72
C THR A 31 5.20 45.18 -4.52
N ASP A 32 3.95 45.47 -4.17
CA ASP A 32 3.21 46.74 -4.07
C ASP A 32 3.49 47.94 -5.01
N SER A 33 2.39 48.53 -5.52
CA SER A 33 2.09 49.97 -5.36
C SER A 33 0.61 50.30 -5.70
N PRO A 34 0.00 51.34 -5.09
CA PRO A 34 -1.45 51.55 -5.03
C PRO A 34 -1.99 52.70 -5.92
N SER A 35 -3.30 52.65 -6.27
CA SER A 35 -4.14 53.86 -6.51
C SER A 35 -5.64 53.57 -6.70
N SER A 36 -6.42 53.98 -5.70
CA SER A 36 -7.67 54.77 -5.70
C SER A 36 -8.73 54.80 -6.84
N THR A 37 -9.93 54.32 -6.47
CA THR A 37 -11.30 54.94 -6.57
C THR A 37 -12.31 54.69 -7.73
N ARG A 38 -13.49 54.16 -7.30
CA ARG A 38 -14.93 54.41 -7.69
C ARG A 38 -15.65 53.51 -8.73
N PRO A 39 -17.01 53.41 -8.74
CA PRO A 39 -17.72 52.22 -8.21
C PRO A 39 -18.77 51.58 -9.16
N THR A 40 -19.35 50.48 -8.67
CA THR A 40 -20.63 49.82 -9.06
C THR A 40 -20.70 49.04 -10.38
N ALA A 41 -20.62 47.72 -10.26
CA ALA A 41 -21.42 46.79 -11.04
C ALA A 41 -21.87 45.66 -10.11
N MET A 42 -23.18 45.41 -10.04
CA MET A 42 -23.75 44.25 -9.35
C MET A 42 -23.20 42.98 -10.00
N ALA A 43 -22.35 42.24 -9.29
CA ALA A 43 -21.97 40.89 -9.67
C ALA A 43 -22.97 39.92 -9.03
N THR A 44 -23.74 39.25 -9.87
CA THR A 44 -24.47 38.02 -9.55
C THR A 44 -23.54 37.07 -8.79
N PRO A 45 -23.95 36.46 -7.66
CA PRO A 45 -23.11 35.46 -7.01
C PRO A 45 -22.96 34.26 -7.95
N THR A 46 -21.77 34.10 -8.52
CA THR A 46 -21.34 32.85 -9.11
C THR A 46 -21.43 31.79 -8.02
N PRO A 47 -22.12 30.65 -8.23
CA PRO A 47 -22.10 29.58 -7.25
C PRO A 47 -20.65 29.17 -7.03
N THR A 48 -20.19 29.30 -5.78
CA THR A 48 -18.98 28.65 -5.29
C THR A 48 -19.05 27.19 -5.73
N ALA A 49 -18.13 26.76 -6.58
CA ALA A 49 -17.94 25.36 -6.84
C ALA A 49 -17.67 24.69 -5.50
N THR A 50 -18.65 23.92 -5.01
CA THR A 50 -18.42 22.91 -4.00
C THR A 50 -17.24 22.09 -4.50
N PRO A 51 -16.15 21.91 -3.72
CA PRO A 51 -15.14 20.94 -4.08
C PRO A 51 -15.89 19.63 -4.30
N ASP A 52 -15.81 19.08 -5.51
CA ASP A 52 -16.19 17.70 -5.74
C ASP A 52 -15.43 16.91 -4.70
N ALA A 53 -16.16 16.39 -3.72
CA ALA A 53 -15.66 15.30 -2.93
C ALA A 53 -15.60 14.15 -3.93
N SER A 54 -14.49 14.08 -4.66
CA SER A 54 -14.02 12.86 -5.31
C SER A 54 -13.82 11.87 -4.18
N GLY A 55 -14.92 11.30 -3.69
CA GLY A 55 -14.85 10.12 -2.86
C GLY A 55 -14.19 9.07 -3.73
N ASP A 56 -13.01 8.62 -3.30
CA ASP A 56 -12.29 7.57 -4.00
C ASP A 56 -13.28 6.44 -4.32
N SER A 57 -13.35 6.12 -5.61
CA SER A 57 -14.21 5.06 -6.12
C SER A 57 -13.92 3.74 -5.40
N ALA A 58 -14.86 2.80 -5.42
CA ALA A 58 -14.62 1.48 -4.83
C ALA A 58 -13.39 0.81 -5.48
N GLU A 59 -13.22 1.01 -6.78
CA GLU A 59 -12.08 0.55 -7.57
C GLU A 59 -10.76 1.15 -7.08
N GLU A 60 -10.70 2.45 -6.81
CA GLU A 60 -9.51 3.11 -6.26
C GLU A 60 -9.16 2.59 -4.86
N ARG A 61 -10.17 2.35 -4.01
CA ARG A 61 -9.96 1.76 -2.67
C ARG A 61 -9.43 0.33 -2.75
N TYR A 62 -9.94 -0.48 -3.68
CA TYR A 62 -9.40 -1.83 -3.92
C TYR A 62 -7.96 -1.79 -4.45
N ALA A 63 -7.65 -0.87 -5.37
CA ALA A 63 -6.30 -0.69 -5.87
C ALA A 63 -5.33 -0.27 -4.75
N ALA A 64 -5.75 0.66 -3.87
CA ALA A 64 -4.97 1.07 -2.70
C ALA A 64 -4.72 -0.11 -1.74
N PHE A 65 -5.75 -0.91 -1.45
CA PHE A 65 -5.60 -2.13 -0.63
C PHE A 65 -4.63 -3.14 -1.24
N CYS A 66 -4.70 -3.38 -2.55
CA CYS A 66 -3.78 -4.30 -3.22
C CYS A 66 -2.34 -3.77 -3.24
N SER A 67 -2.15 -2.47 -3.45
CA SER A 67 -0.83 -1.83 -3.34
C SER A 67 -0.27 -1.96 -1.92
N ALA A 68 -1.08 -1.74 -0.89
CA ALA A 68 -0.67 -1.86 0.50
C ALA A 68 -0.28 -3.30 0.87
N ASN A 69 -1.00 -4.30 0.38
CA ASN A 69 -0.63 -5.71 0.56
C ASN A 69 0.72 -6.05 -0.10
N THR A 70 0.94 -5.55 -1.31
CA THR A 70 2.21 -5.75 -2.02
C THR A 70 3.37 -5.10 -1.26
N ALA A 71 3.17 -3.88 -0.76
CA ALA A 71 4.16 -3.18 0.05
C ALA A 71 4.45 -3.92 1.37
N ALA A 72 3.43 -4.40 2.08
CA ALA A 72 3.58 -5.18 3.30
C ALA A 72 4.32 -6.51 3.07
N ALA A 73 4.05 -7.19 1.94
CA ALA A 73 4.79 -8.38 1.56
C ALA A 73 6.28 -8.08 1.27
N ALA A 74 6.57 -6.99 0.56
CA ALA A 74 7.94 -6.58 0.25
C ALA A 74 8.72 -6.15 1.50
N ALA A 75 8.07 -5.45 2.44
CA ALA A 75 8.70 -4.95 3.66
C ALA A 75 9.25 -6.07 4.57
N LYS A 76 8.74 -7.30 4.44
CA LYS A 76 9.28 -8.47 5.17
C LYS A 76 10.75 -8.77 4.87
N ALA A 77 11.30 -8.29 3.76
CA ALA A 77 12.72 -8.43 3.42
C ALA A 77 13.61 -7.37 4.09
N GLY A 78 13.02 -6.37 4.75
CA GLY A 78 13.71 -5.22 5.31
C GLY A 78 13.74 -5.21 6.84
N THR A 79 13.57 -4.01 7.37
CA THR A 79 13.63 -3.72 8.80
C THR A 79 12.25 -3.79 9.47
N VAL A 80 12.24 -3.95 10.79
CA VAL A 80 11.01 -3.90 11.60
C VAL A 80 10.28 -2.58 11.41
N GLY A 81 11.00 -1.46 11.28
CA GLY A 81 10.42 -0.15 11.04
C GLY A 81 9.65 -0.08 9.71
N GLU A 82 10.27 -0.54 8.63
CA GLU A 82 9.64 -0.62 7.31
C GLU A 82 8.41 -1.54 7.32
N ASP A 83 8.51 -2.69 8.00
CA ASP A 83 7.39 -3.64 8.13
C ASP A 83 6.24 -3.06 8.95
N LEU A 84 6.54 -2.34 10.04
CA LEU A 84 5.53 -1.68 10.86
C LEU A 84 4.75 -0.64 10.07
N GLU A 85 5.44 0.22 9.32
CA GLU A 85 4.80 1.22 8.48
C GLU A 85 3.91 0.57 7.41
N ALA A 86 4.41 -0.49 6.76
CA ALA A 86 3.67 -1.18 5.73
C ALA A 86 2.43 -1.92 6.28
N VAL A 87 2.54 -2.57 7.45
CA VAL A 87 1.41 -3.23 8.13
C VAL A 87 0.37 -2.20 8.59
N GLN A 88 0.79 -1.03 9.08
CA GLN A 88 -0.14 0.05 9.43
C GLN A 88 -0.89 0.57 8.21
N ALA A 89 -0.20 0.76 7.08
CA ALA A 89 -0.82 1.17 5.82
C ALA A 89 -1.81 0.10 5.29
N GLN A 90 -1.44 -1.19 5.37
CA GLN A 90 -2.31 -2.31 5.02
C GLN A 90 -3.57 -2.34 5.89
N GLY A 91 -3.43 -2.14 7.21
CA GLY A 91 -4.54 -2.04 8.14
C GLY A 91 -5.45 -0.84 7.86
N ALA A 92 -4.89 0.32 7.52
CA ALA A 92 -5.68 1.48 7.13
C ALA A 92 -6.48 1.20 5.85
N ALA A 93 -5.83 0.63 4.83
CA ALA A 93 -6.47 0.36 3.55
C ALA A 93 -7.63 -0.65 3.62
N ILE A 94 -7.52 -1.71 4.44
CA ILE A 94 -8.65 -2.65 4.61
C ILE A 94 -9.84 -1.99 5.32
N ARG A 95 -9.60 -1.06 6.26
CA ARG A 95 -10.70 -0.37 6.95
C ARG A 95 -11.51 0.53 6.03
N GLU A 96 -10.88 1.11 5.01
CA GLU A 96 -11.58 1.89 3.97
C GLU A 96 -12.46 1.01 3.07
N LEU A 97 -12.22 -0.31 3.04
CA LEU A 97 -13.05 -1.28 2.34
C LEU A 97 -14.18 -1.86 3.20
N LEU A 98 -14.09 -1.74 4.52
CA LEU A 98 -15.09 -2.28 5.44
C LEU A 98 -16.30 -1.33 5.60
N PRO A 99 -17.55 -1.85 5.66
CA PRO A 99 -17.92 -3.25 5.43
C PRO A 99 -17.89 -3.61 3.93
N MET A 100 -17.41 -4.81 3.60
CA MET A 100 -17.38 -5.30 2.23
C MET A 100 -18.71 -5.97 1.87
N THR A 101 -19.59 -5.27 1.13
CA THR A 101 -20.94 -5.78 0.79
C THR A 101 -21.02 -6.55 -0.53
N GLU A 102 -20.02 -6.38 -1.40
CA GLU A 102 -20.01 -6.94 -2.77
C GLU A 102 -19.26 -8.28 -2.87
N VAL A 103 -18.93 -8.90 -1.73
CA VAL A 103 -18.22 -10.19 -1.64
C VAL A 103 -19.05 -11.21 -0.87
N SER A 104 -18.59 -12.46 -0.80
CA SER A 104 -19.28 -13.48 0.00
C SER A 104 -19.22 -13.13 1.51
N PRO A 105 -20.21 -13.56 2.31
CA PRO A 105 -20.20 -13.31 3.75
C PRO A 105 -18.93 -13.81 4.47
N GLU A 106 -18.36 -14.92 4.01
CA GLU A 106 -17.12 -15.48 4.55
C GLU A 106 -15.92 -14.57 4.28
N VAL A 107 -15.83 -13.99 3.07
CA VAL A 107 -14.78 -13.03 2.71
C VAL A 107 -14.94 -11.74 3.53
N ALA A 108 -16.16 -11.23 3.66
CA ALA A 108 -16.43 -10.03 4.46
C ALA A 108 -16.08 -10.23 5.94
N ALA A 109 -16.45 -11.38 6.52
CA ALA A 109 -16.08 -11.73 7.89
C ALA A 109 -14.56 -11.88 8.05
N GLY A 110 -13.89 -12.52 7.07
CA GLY A 110 -12.43 -12.67 7.08
C GLY A 110 -11.69 -11.34 6.97
N ALA A 111 -12.25 -10.36 6.26
CA ALA A 111 -11.70 -9.01 6.15
C ALA A 111 -11.65 -8.27 7.51
N GLU A 112 -12.67 -8.47 8.36
CA GLU A 112 -12.68 -7.92 9.72
C GLU A 112 -11.60 -8.56 10.59
N VAL A 113 -11.43 -9.89 10.50
CA VAL A 113 -10.36 -10.61 11.20
C VAL A 113 -8.98 -10.17 10.70
N PHE A 114 -8.84 -9.91 9.39
CA PHE A 114 -7.64 -9.35 8.81
C PHE A 114 -7.32 -7.95 9.34
N ALA A 115 -8.30 -7.05 9.39
CA ALA A 115 -8.10 -5.72 9.97
C ALA A 115 -7.61 -5.81 11.43
N ALA A 116 -8.22 -6.66 12.25
CA ALA A 116 -7.77 -6.89 13.63
C ALA A 116 -6.35 -7.49 13.69
N SER A 117 -6.02 -8.40 12.76
CA SER A 117 -4.69 -9.02 12.68
C SER A 117 -3.59 -8.02 12.33
N THR A 118 -3.90 -7.02 11.48
CA THR A 118 -2.95 -5.93 11.18
C THR A 118 -2.64 -5.08 12.41
N ASP A 119 -3.63 -4.80 13.27
CA ASP A 119 -3.43 -4.06 14.53
C ASP A 119 -2.55 -4.83 15.51
N GLU A 120 -2.83 -6.12 15.72
CA GLU A 120 -2.03 -6.94 16.60
C GLU A 120 -0.59 -7.07 16.09
N THR A 121 -0.43 -7.32 14.79
CA THR A 121 0.90 -7.42 14.16
C THR A 121 1.69 -6.11 14.31
N ALA A 122 1.06 -4.96 14.07
CA ALA A 122 1.69 -3.65 14.30
C ALA A 122 2.06 -3.44 15.78
N GLY A 123 1.18 -3.83 16.70
CA GLY A 123 1.43 -3.77 18.14
C GLY A 123 2.58 -4.67 18.61
N ILE A 124 2.81 -5.80 17.94
CA ILE A 124 3.95 -6.67 18.20
C ILE A 124 5.23 -6.06 17.61
N LEU A 125 5.22 -5.64 16.35
CA LEU A 125 6.36 -5.01 15.67
C LEU A 125 6.89 -3.79 16.43
N ALA A 126 6.00 -2.95 16.97
CA ALA A 126 6.36 -1.76 17.75
C ALA A 126 7.15 -2.05 19.05
N GLN A 127 7.26 -3.32 19.46
CA GLN A 127 8.03 -3.73 20.64
C GLN A 127 9.49 -4.11 20.31
N PHE A 128 9.88 -4.07 19.04
CA PHE A 128 11.24 -4.36 18.59
C PHE A 128 11.93 -3.07 18.11
N PRO A 129 13.27 -3.02 18.13
CA PRO A 129 14.00 -1.90 17.55
C PRO A 129 13.68 -1.76 16.05
N ALA A 130 13.39 -0.55 15.59
CA ALA A 130 13.02 -0.29 14.20
C ALA A 130 14.10 -0.75 13.20
N ASP A 131 15.38 -0.62 13.57
CA ASP A 131 16.52 -1.00 12.72
C ASP A 131 16.84 -2.51 12.75
N SER A 132 16.13 -3.32 13.55
CA SER A 132 16.28 -4.78 13.52
C SER A 132 15.73 -5.35 12.22
N LEU A 133 16.32 -6.44 11.72
CA LEU A 133 15.79 -7.14 10.55
C LEU A 133 14.53 -7.92 10.94
N VAL A 134 13.53 -7.93 10.06
CA VAL A 134 12.32 -8.75 10.25
C VAL A 134 12.67 -10.23 10.39
N SER A 135 13.71 -10.69 9.69
CA SER A 135 14.21 -12.08 9.77
C SER A 135 14.68 -12.47 11.17
N ASP A 136 15.14 -11.53 11.98
CA ASP A 136 15.70 -11.80 13.30
C ASP A 136 14.60 -11.93 14.37
N VAL A 137 13.42 -11.37 14.09
CA VAL A 137 12.31 -11.29 15.04
C VAL A 137 11.10 -12.12 14.63
N GLY A 138 11.01 -12.55 13.36
CA GLY A 138 9.84 -13.22 12.81
C GLY A 138 9.47 -14.57 13.47
N LEU A 139 10.41 -15.18 14.21
CA LEU A 139 10.17 -16.41 14.99
C LEU A 139 9.96 -16.13 16.50
N ASP A 140 9.89 -14.87 16.91
CA ASP A 140 9.63 -14.51 18.31
C ASP A 140 8.26 -15.09 18.74
N PRO A 141 8.15 -15.62 19.98
CA PRO A 141 6.89 -16.11 20.54
C PRO A 141 5.72 -15.15 20.43
N ARG A 142 5.97 -13.84 20.48
CA ARG A 142 4.93 -12.81 20.33
C ARG A 142 4.25 -12.90 18.97
N PHE A 143 4.96 -13.23 17.90
CA PHE A 143 4.35 -13.50 16.59
C PHE A 143 3.80 -14.91 16.52
N THR A 144 4.61 -15.93 16.83
CA THR A 144 4.24 -17.33 16.60
C THR A 144 3.08 -17.82 17.47
N GLN A 145 2.78 -17.12 18.58
CA GLN A 145 1.65 -17.38 19.46
C GLN A 145 0.56 -16.29 19.39
N SER A 146 0.66 -15.36 18.44
CA SER A 146 -0.33 -14.29 18.23
C SER A 146 -1.67 -14.84 17.75
N GLN A 147 -2.74 -14.08 18.00
CA GLN A 147 -4.07 -14.38 17.44
C GLN A 147 -4.08 -14.26 15.92
N SER A 148 -3.26 -13.38 15.34
CA SER A 148 -3.07 -13.19 13.91
C SER A 148 -2.55 -14.46 13.24
N VAL A 149 -1.50 -15.06 13.79
CA VAL A 149 -0.95 -16.34 13.29
C VAL A 149 -1.93 -17.48 13.52
N GLN A 150 -2.62 -17.50 14.67
CA GLN A 150 -3.63 -18.51 14.95
C GLN A 150 -4.80 -18.43 13.94
N SER A 151 -5.28 -17.22 13.64
CA SER A 151 -6.38 -16.99 12.68
C SER A 151 -5.97 -17.42 11.28
N ALA A 152 -4.76 -17.07 10.84
CA ALA A 152 -4.22 -17.53 9.56
C ALA A 152 -4.24 -19.06 9.42
N MET A 153 -3.99 -19.79 10.51
CA MET A 153 -3.95 -21.26 10.51
C MET A 153 -5.32 -21.93 10.68
N THR A 154 -6.26 -21.29 11.39
CA THR A 154 -7.44 -22.00 11.92
C THR A 154 -8.77 -21.35 11.59
N ASP A 155 -8.80 -20.08 11.19
CA ASP A 155 -10.04 -19.38 10.85
C ASP A 155 -10.36 -19.54 9.35
N PRO A 156 -11.45 -20.26 8.99
CA PRO A 156 -11.82 -20.48 7.59
C PRO A 156 -12.26 -19.19 6.87
N ASN A 157 -12.82 -18.21 7.59
CA ASN A 157 -13.18 -16.92 6.99
C ASN A 157 -11.93 -16.11 6.68
N TYR A 158 -10.96 -16.09 7.60
CA TYR A 158 -9.66 -15.47 7.34
C TYR A 158 -8.98 -16.11 6.11
N GLN A 159 -8.98 -17.44 6.02
CA GLN A 159 -8.42 -18.16 4.87
C GLN A 159 -9.16 -17.83 3.57
N ALA A 160 -10.49 -17.73 3.60
CA ALA A 160 -11.29 -17.31 2.45
C ALA A 160 -10.93 -15.88 1.99
N PHE A 161 -10.75 -14.96 2.94
CA PHE A 161 -10.33 -13.59 2.64
C PHE A 161 -8.90 -13.52 2.07
N ILE A 162 -7.95 -14.29 2.60
CA ILE A 162 -6.59 -14.36 2.06
C ILE A 162 -6.60 -14.92 0.62
N ALA A 163 -7.37 -15.98 0.36
CA ALA A 163 -7.51 -16.54 -0.99
C ALA A 163 -8.14 -15.52 -1.96
N TRP A 164 -9.18 -14.81 -1.52
CA TRP A 164 -9.80 -13.74 -2.28
C TRP A 164 -8.81 -12.59 -2.55
N THR A 165 -7.99 -12.22 -1.57
CA THR A 165 -6.96 -11.17 -1.72
C THR A 165 -5.90 -11.57 -2.75
N MET A 166 -5.44 -12.82 -2.73
CA MET A 166 -4.50 -13.35 -3.73
C MET A 166 -5.09 -13.27 -5.15
N GLN A 167 -6.35 -13.68 -5.32
CA GLN A 167 -7.03 -13.63 -6.61
C GLN A 167 -7.27 -12.19 -7.09
N THR A 168 -7.69 -11.30 -6.20
CA THR A 168 -8.08 -9.93 -6.54
C THR A 168 -6.87 -9.04 -6.80
N CYS A 169 -5.80 -9.20 -6.01
CA CYS A 169 -4.61 -8.37 -6.10
C CYS A 169 -3.51 -8.98 -6.98
N GLY A 170 -3.73 -10.16 -7.58
CA GLY A 170 -2.74 -10.85 -8.41
C GLY A 170 -1.52 -11.36 -7.64
N LEU A 171 -1.62 -11.49 -6.31
CA LEU A 171 -0.52 -11.96 -5.47
C LEU A 171 -0.39 -13.48 -5.63
N GLY A 172 0.61 -13.93 -6.40
CA GLY A 172 0.88 -15.36 -6.65
C GLY A 172 0.83 -15.78 -8.13
N ALA A 173 0.44 -14.88 -9.04
CA ALA A 173 0.75 -15.05 -10.45
C ALA A 173 2.18 -14.56 -10.68
N ALA A 174 3.11 -15.48 -10.96
CA ALA A 174 4.27 -15.07 -11.74
C ALA A 174 3.72 -14.55 -13.07
N ASP A 175 4.15 -13.35 -13.51
CA ASP A 175 3.93 -12.87 -14.86
C ASP A 175 4.29 -14.00 -15.84
N GLU A 176 3.31 -14.71 -16.38
CA GLU A 176 3.48 -15.48 -17.60
C GLU A 176 3.49 -14.43 -18.73
N GLY A 177 4.70 -14.13 -19.21
CA GLY A 177 4.96 -13.11 -20.22
C GLY A 177 4.42 -13.39 -21.62
#